data_AF-A0A453MBT5-F1
#
_entry.id   AF-A0A453MBT5-F1
#
_cell.length_a   1.000
_cell.length_b   1.000
_cell.length_c   1.000
_cell.angle_alpha   90.00
_cell.angle_beta   90.00
_cell.angle_gamma   90.00
#
_symmetry.space_group_name_H-M   'P 1'
#
loop_
_entity.id
_entity.type
_entity.pdbx_description
1 polymer ?
#
loop_
_entity_poly.entity_id
_entity_poly.type
_entity_poly.pdbx_seq_one_letter_code
_entity_poly.pdbx_strand_id
1 'polypeptide(L)' 'MMYYITIQVNEGGAKKMYEAKVWEQPWMDFKKLMEFRPAEGASASA' A
#
# COMPACT_ATOMS: atom_id res chain seq x y z
N MET A 1 -5.99 -5.54 14.14
CA MET A 1 -6.77 -5.33 12.91
C MET A 1 -5.81 -5.29 11.72
N MET A 2 -6.17 -5.90 10.60
CA MET A 2 -5.38 -5.83 9.36
C MET A 2 -6.08 -4.88 8.39
N TYR A 3 -5.38 -3.86 7.91
CA TYR A 3 -5.88 -2.93 6.89
C TYR A 3 -5.25 -3.25 5.54
N TYR A 4 -6.07 -3.17 4.50
CA TYR A 4 -5.68 -3.31 3.11
C TYR A 4 -6.01 -1.97 2.44
N ILE A 5 -4.97 -1.27 2.00
CA ILE A 5 -5.09 0.12 1.55
C ILE A 5 -4.52 0.21 0.14
N THR A 6 -5.28 0.79 -0.79
CA THR A 6 -4.76 1.20 -2.09
C THR A 6 -4.44 2.69 -2.05
N ILE A 7 -3.20 3.05 -2.38
CA ILE A 7 -2.72 4.43 -2.38
C ILE A 7 -2.11 4.82 -3.72
N GLN A 8 -2.28 6.07 -4.11
CA GLN A 8 -1.62 6.65 -5.28
C GLN A 8 -0.30 7.32 -4.86
N VAL A 9 0.81 6.92 -5.49
CA VAL A 9 2.16 7.41 -5.23
C VAL A 9 2.66 8.19 -6.44
N ASN A 10 3.29 9.34 -6.22
CA ASN A 10 4.05 10.04 -7.26
C ASN A 10 5.49 9.56 -7.21
N GLU A 11 5.92 8.80 -8.21
CA GLU A 11 7.29 8.30 -8.35
C GLU A 11 7.92 8.92 -9.60
N GLY A 12 8.90 9.82 -9.42
CA GLY A 12 9.58 10.47 -10.53
C GLY A 12 8.65 11.28 -11.46
N GLY A 13 7.54 11.81 -10.92
CA GLY A 13 6.53 12.54 -11.70
C GLY A 13 5.43 11.66 -12.31
N ALA A 14 5.55 10.33 -12.24
CA ALA A 14 4.50 9.39 -12.65
C ALA A 14 3.60 9.01 -11.47
N LYS A 15 2.28 9.01 -11.67
CA LYS A 15 1.31 8.51 -10.69
C LYS A 15 1.15 7.00 -10.84
N LYS A 16 1.45 6.25 -9.78
CA LYS A 16 1.32 4.79 -9.74
C LYS A 16 0.45 4.37 -8.55
N MET A 17 -0.29 3.28 -8.71
CA MET A 17 -1.09 2.72 -7.62
C MET A 17 -0.30 1.63 -6.89
N TYR A 18 -0.40 1.63 -5.57
CA TYR A 18 0.22 0.65 -4.68
C TYR A 18 -0.80 0.10 -3.71
N GLU A 19 -0.63 -1.17 -3.37
CA GLU A 19 -1.33 -1.82 -2.27
C GLU A 19 -0.40 -1.90 -1.05
N ALA A 20 -0.95 -1.56 0.10
CA ALA A 20 -0.31 -1.67 1.39
C ALA A 20 -1.13 -2.56 2.32
N LYS A 21 -0.45 -3.43 3.07
CA LYS A 21 -1.06 -4.17 4.19
C LYS A 21 -0.47 -3.63 5.49
N VAL A 22 -1.33 -3.21 6.41
CA VAL A 22 -0.93 -2.65 7.71
C VAL A 22 -1.54 -3.47 8.84
N TRP A 23 -0.70 -3.94 9.76
CA TRP A 23 -1.16 -4.58 10.99
C TRP A 23 -1.18 -3.55 12.12
N GLU A 24 -2.36 -3.32 12.68
CA GLU A 24 -2.56 -2.44 13.84
C GLU A 24 -3.02 -3.25 15.06
N GLN A 25 -2.51 -2.88 16.24
CA GLN A 25 -2.98 -3.37 17.53
C GLN A 25 -3.15 -2.16 18.46
N PRO A 26 -4.37 -1.59 18.56
CA PRO A 26 -4.60 -0.34 19.31
C PRO A 26 -4.26 -0.45 20.80
N TRP A 27 -4.45 -1.64 21.38
CA TRP A 27 -4.15 -1.90 22.80
C TRP A 27 -2.65 -1.94 23.13
N MET A 28 -1.78 -1.96 22.12
CA MET A 28 -0.32 -1.88 22.27
C MET A 28 0.25 -0.59 21.67
N ASP A 29 -0.60 0.32 21.18
CA ASP A 29 -0.21 1.45 20.33
C ASP A 29 0.74 1.04 19.18
N PHE A 30 0.48 -0.13 18.60
CA PHE A 30 1.35 -0.75 17.61
C PHE A 30 0.77 -0.65 16.21
N LYS A 31 1.59 -0.23 15.25
CA LYS A 31 1.29 -0.26 13.81
C LYS A 31 2.53 -0.71 13.04
N LYS A 32 2.37 -1.66 12.12
CA LYS A 32 3.45 -2.18 11.28
C LYS A 32 2.99 -2.35 9.83
N LEU A 33 3.79 -1.82 8.91
CA LEU A 33 3.64 -2.10 7.48
C LEU A 33 4.12 -3.53 7.21
N MET A 34 3.21 -4.36 6.73
CA MET A 34 3.48 -5.77 6.43
C MET A 34 3.91 -5.97 4.99
N GLU A 35 3.22 -5.33 4.05
CA GLU A 35 3.52 -5.39 2.62
C GLU A 35 3.31 -4.04 1.98
N PHE A 36 4.11 -3.75 0.95
CA PHE A 36 3.95 -2.61 0.07
C PHE A 36 4.39 -3.01 -1.34
N ARG A 37 3.44 -3.05 -2.28
CA ARG A 37 3.67 -3.53 -3.65
C ARG A 37 2.86 -2.73 -4.66
N PRO A 38 3.27 -2.65 -5.93
CA PRO A 38 2.41 -2.11 -6.99
C PRO A 38 1.06 -2.81 -7.01
N ALA A 39 -0.02 -2.05 -7.22
CA ALA A 39 -1.35 -2.62 -7.35
C ALA A 39 -1.47 -3.41 -8.66
N GLU A 40 -2.11 -4.58 -8.62
CA GLU A 40 -2.33 -5.39 -9.80
C GLU A 40 -3.27 -4.63 -10.77
N GLY A 41 -2.79 -4.38 -11.99
CA GLY A 41 -3.42 -3.47 -12.97
C GLY A 41 -2.63 -2.19 -13.27
N ALA A 42 -1.54 -1.92 -12.55
CA ALA A 42 -0.60 -0.83 -12.86
C ALA A 42 0.46 -1.19 -13.91
N SER A 43 0.48 -2.44 -14.42
CA SER A 43 1.10 -2.73 -15.71
C SER A 43 0.12 -2.29 -16.80
N ALA A 44 0.29 -1.05 -17.26
CA ALA A 44 -0.26 -0.67 -18.55
C ALA A 44 0.14 -1.75 -19.57
N SER A 45 -0.87 -2.22 -20.30
CA SER A 45 -0.72 -2.99 -21.52
C SER A 45 0.45 -2.45 -22.33
N ALA A 46 1.43 -3.31 -22.61
CA ALA A 46 2.45 -3.08 -23.63
C ALA A 46 2.05 -3.90 -24.88
#